data_AF-A0A524ALW3-F1
#
_entry.id   AF-A0A524ALW3-F1
#
_cell.length_a   1.000
_cell.length_b   1.000
_cell.length_c   1.000
_cell.angle_alpha   90.00
_cell.angle_beta   90.00
_cell.angle_gamma   90.00
#
_symmetry.space_group_name_H-M   'P 1'
#
loop_
_entity.id
_entity.type
_entity.pdbx_description
1 polymer ?
#
loop_
_entity_poly.entity_id
_entity_poly.type
_entity_poly.pdbx_seq_one_letter_code
_entity_poly.pdbx_strand_id
1 'polypeptide(L)'
;MRKLLYLARVSILLVAVTLIAGMAGCSESPSPFGSPEYPIIHFACGEQHTVGLKFDGTATAVGSNSYFQCNVDDWTNIIGVAAGYFHTVGLKADGTVVTRGWNYYKQCEVRGWMDIIRVAAG
;
A
#
# COMPACT_ATOMS: atom_id res chain seq x y z
N MET A 1 -1.40 35.14 -27.49
CA MET A 1 -0.58 34.83 -26.29
C MET A 1 -1.48 34.12 -25.28
N ARG A 2 -1.93 32.87 -25.44
CA ARG A 2 -1.21 31.58 -25.48
C ARG A 2 -0.14 31.46 -24.39
N LYS A 3 -0.56 31.32 -23.12
CA LYS A 3 0.16 30.60 -22.04
C LYS A 3 -0.59 30.50 -20.69
N LEU A 4 -1.74 31.16 -20.49
CA LEU A 4 -2.50 31.08 -19.22
C LEU A 4 -3.61 30.01 -19.12
N LEU A 5 -3.80 29.15 -20.14
CA LEU A 5 -4.81 28.06 -20.14
C LEU A 5 -4.25 26.65 -19.87
N TYR A 6 -2.99 26.53 -19.43
CA TYR A 6 -2.30 25.22 -19.31
C TYR A 6 -2.19 24.68 -17.87
N LEU A 7 -2.45 25.48 -16.82
CA LEU A 7 -2.36 25.02 -15.43
C LEU A 7 -3.70 24.61 -14.80
N ALA A 8 -4.79 24.67 -15.58
CA ALA A 8 -6.11 24.12 -15.26
C ALA A 8 -6.40 22.79 -16.00
N ARG A 9 -5.35 22.02 -16.33
CA ARG A 9 -5.39 20.83 -17.20
C ARG A 9 -4.74 19.55 -16.62
N VAL A 10 -4.71 19.40 -15.30
CA VAL A 10 -4.64 18.06 -14.67
C VAL A 10 -5.82 17.92 -13.70
N SER A 11 -7.00 18.14 -14.28
CA SER A 11 -8.33 17.77 -13.84
C SER A 11 -8.31 16.31 -13.35
N ILE A 12 -8.78 15.97 -12.15
CA ILE A 12 -10.21 15.78 -11.83
C ILE A 12 -10.98 15.25 -13.06
N LEU A 13 -11.40 13.98 -12.96
CA LEU A 13 -12.26 13.19 -13.87
C LEU A 13 -11.59 12.26 -14.91
N LEU A 14 -12.10 11.02 -14.92
CA LEU A 14 -11.78 9.81 -15.70
C LEU A 14 -10.52 9.09 -15.23
N VAL A 15 -10.61 8.04 -14.42
CA VAL A 15 -11.39 6.82 -14.70
C VAL A 15 -12.12 6.35 -13.45
N ALA A 16 -13.42 6.64 -13.40
CA ALA A 16 -14.35 5.70 -12.81
C ALA A 16 -14.38 4.49 -13.74
N VAL A 17 -13.83 3.36 -13.30
CA VAL A 17 -14.41 2.06 -13.66
C VAL A 17 -15.07 1.55 -12.40
N THR A 18 -16.34 1.93 -12.28
CA THR A 18 -17.35 1.18 -11.55
C THR A 18 -17.33 -0.27 -12.01
N LEU A 19 -17.11 -1.19 -11.08
CA LEU A 19 -17.83 -2.45 -11.01
C LEU A 19 -18.23 -2.68 -9.55
N ILE A 20 -19.32 -2.04 -9.15
CA ILE A 20 -20.28 -2.73 -8.30
C ILE A 20 -21.03 -3.65 -9.26
N ALA A 21 -20.49 -4.85 -9.51
CA ALA A 21 -21.31 -5.95 -9.99
C ALA A 21 -21.83 -6.67 -8.74
N GLY A 22 -23.11 -6.45 -8.44
CA GLY A 22 -23.87 -7.47 -7.75
C GLY A 22 -23.83 -8.74 -8.59
N MET A 23 -23.06 -9.71 -8.14
CA MET A 23 -23.27 -11.12 -8.40
C MET A 23 -23.64 -11.74 -7.06
N ALA A 24 -24.93 -11.69 -6.74
CA ALA A 24 -25.49 -12.74 -5.92
C ALA A 24 -25.24 -14.07 -6.68
N GLY A 25 -24.57 -15.04 -6.04
CA GLY A 25 -24.64 -16.44 -6.49
C GLY A 25 -23.40 -17.11 -7.08
N CYS A 26 -22.18 -16.74 -6.69
CA CYS A 26 -21.07 -17.70 -6.76
C CYS A 26 -20.51 -17.85 -5.35
N SER A 27 -21.01 -18.85 -4.62
CA SER A 27 -20.36 -19.33 -3.42
C SER A 27 -18.93 -19.70 -3.81
N GLU A 28 -17.95 -18.93 -3.33
CA GLU A 28 -16.58 -19.42 -3.32
C GLU A 28 -16.59 -20.69 -2.46
N SER A 29 -16.45 -21.84 -3.14
CA SER A 29 -16.17 -23.08 -2.44
C SER A 29 -14.84 -22.85 -1.73
N PRO A 30 -14.78 -22.96 -0.39
CA PRO A 30 -13.52 -22.76 0.31
C PRO A 30 -12.48 -23.71 -0.28
N SER A 31 -11.33 -23.16 -0.66
CA SER A 31 -10.22 -23.94 -1.17
C SER A 31 -9.85 -25.02 -0.13
N PRO A 32 -9.44 -26.23 -0.54
CA PRO A 32 -9.18 -27.34 0.37
C PRO A 32 -7.94 -27.14 1.27
N PHE A 33 -7.29 -25.98 1.19
CA PHE A 33 -6.11 -25.63 1.97
C PHE A 33 -6.46 -24.46 2.90
N GLY A 34 -6.95 -24.82 4.09
CA GLY A 34 -7.52 -23.93 5.09
C GLY A 34 -6.52 -22.97 5.73
N SER A 35 -6.30 -21.81 5.12
CA SER A 35 -5.90 -20.59 5.81
C SER A 35 -7.05 -19.58 5.73
N PRO A 36 -7.41 -18.87 6.81
CA PRO A 36 -8.31 -17.73 6.70
C PRO A 36 -7.64 -16.69 5.78
N GLU A 37 -8.16 -16.52 4.56
CA GLU A 37 -7.76 -15.37 3.74
C GLU A 37 -8.32 -14.12 4.40
N TYR A 38 -7.45 -13.40 5.11
CA TYR A 38 -7.83 -12.11 5.66
C TYR A 38 -8.01 -11.12 4.50
N PRO A 39 -9.17 -10.44 4.39
CA PRO A 39 -9.42 -9.51 3.32
C PRO A 39 -8.42 -8.36 3.38
N ILE A 40 -8.06 -7.85 2.20
CA ILE A 40 -7.29 -6.61 2.08
C ILE A 40 -8.22 -5.44 2.40
N ILE A 41 -7.89 -4.67 3.44
CA ILE A 41 -8.71 -3.56 3.94
C ILE A 41 -8.17 -2.19 3.55
N HIS A 42 -6.91 -2.12 3.14
CA HIS A 42 -6.28 -0.91 2.63
C HIS A 42 -5.14 -1.28 1.68
N PHE A 43 -4.81 -0.40 0.74
CA PHE A 43 -3.68 -0.61 -0.17
C PHE A 43 -3.01 0.71 -0.52
N ALA A 44 -1.76 0.63 -0.95
CA ALA A 44 -1.00 1.75 -1.49
C ALA A 44 -0.19 1.31 -2.71
N CYS A 45 -0.07 2.20 -3.69
CA CYS A 45 0.64 1.94 -4.94
C CYS A 45 1.88 2.83 -5.00
N GLY A 46 3.05 2.21 -5.17
CA GLY A 46 4.29 2.87 -5.55
C GLY A 46 4.45 2.93 -7.07
N GLU A 47 5.65 3.24 -7.56
CA GLU A 47 5.90 3.34 -9.01
C GLU A 47 5.75 1.99 -9.71
N GLN A 48 6.29 0.93 -9.09
CA GLN A 48 6.34 -0.42 -9.68
C GLN A 48 5.91 -1.53 -8.72
N HIS A 49 5.31 -1.18 -7.58
CA HIS A 49 4.85 -2.17 -6.60
C HIS A 49 3.56 -1.69 -5.92
N THR A 50 2.78 -2.64 -5.42
CA THR A 50 1.57 -2.40 -4.65
C THR A 50 1.68 -3.13 -3.33
N VAL A 51 1.34 -2.46 -2.23
CA VAL A 51 1.25 -3.05 -0.89
C VAL A 51 -0.20 -3.08 -0.44
N GLY A 52 -0.63 -4.19 0.14
CA GLY A 52 -1.93 -4.40 0.74
C GLY A 52 -1.80 -4.67 2.24
N LEU A 53 -2.69 -4.06 3.01
CA LEU A 53 -2.89 -4.32 4.43
C LEU A 53 -4.05 -5.29 4.60
N LYS A 54 -3.80 -6.43 5.25
CA LYS A 54 -4.81 -7.42 5.61
C LYS A 54 -5.47 -7.06 6.93
N PHE A 55 -6.70 -7.53 7.13
CA PHE A 55 -7.49 -7.26 8.35
C PHE A 55 -6.83 -7.78 9.65
N ASP A 56 -5.97 -8.80 9.55
CA ASP A 56 -5.21 -9.34 10.69
C ASP A 56 -4.03 -8.47 11.13
N GLY A 57 -3.81 -7.32 10.48
CA GLY A 57 -2.68 -6.44 10.77
C GLY A 57 -1.35 -6.91 10.17
N THR A 58 -1.38 -7.83 9.20
CA THR A 58 -0.19 -8.19 8.41
C THR A 58 -0.27 -7.56 7.01
N ALA A 59 0.86 -7.51 6.31
CA ALA A 59 0.94 -6.91 4.97
C ALA A 59 1.22 -7.96 3.89
N THR A 60 0.92 -7.62 2.65
CA THR A 60 1.34 -8.34 1.45
C THR A 60 1.75 -7.33 0.39
N ALA A 61 2.66 -7.68 -0.51
CA ALA A 61 3.08 -6.79 -1.57
C ALA A 61 3.39 -7.55 -2.86
N VAL A 62 3.13 -6.90 -4.00
CA VAL A 62 3.32 -7.45 -5.34
C VAL A 62 3.97 -6.42 -6.26
N GLY A 63 4.70 -6.88 -7.27
CA GLY A 63 5.36 -6.03 -8.27
C GLY A 63 6.88 -6.13 -8.23
N SER A 64 7.56 -5.08 -8.72
CA SER A 64 9.01 -4.98 -8.75
C SER A 64 9.58 -5.08 -7.34
N ASN A 65 10.63 -5.88 -7.17
CA ASN A 65 11.26 -6.14 -5.89
C ASN A 65 12.79 -5.98 -5.93
N SER A 66 13.32 -5.20 -6.89
CA SER A 66 14.76 -5.02 -7.07
C SER A 66 15.48 -4.41 -5.87
N TYR A 67 14.76 -3.74 -4.97
CA TYR A 67 15.26 -3.15 -3.74
C TYR A 67 14.61 -3.75 -2.48
N PHE A 68 13.97 -4.92 -2.59
CA PHE A 68 13.27 -5.58 -1.49
C PHE A 68 12.03 -4.81 -0.97
N GLN A 69 11.45 -3.93 -1.78
CA GLN A 69 10.26 -3.15 -1.42
C GLN A 69 9.01 -4.01 -1.17
N CYS A 70 8.95 -5.22 -1.71
CA CYS A 70 7.86 -6.16 -1.49
C CYS A 70 8.09 -7.12 -0.29
N ASN A 71 9.27 -7.08 0.35
CA ASN A 71 9.60 -7.99 1.45
C ASN A 71 8.93 -7.53 2.77
N VAL A 72 7.61 -7.62 2.83
CA VAL A 72 6.76 -7.18 3.95
C VAL A 72 6.18 -8.34 4.76
N ASP A 73 6.57 -9.58 4.46
CA ASP A 73 5.99 -10.80 5.06
C ASP A 73 6.23 -10.90 6.58
N ASP A 74 7.24 -10.21 7.10
CA ASP A 74 7.57 -10.16 8.53
C ASP A 74 6.83 -9.03 9.29
N TRP A 75 5.99 -8.26 8.60
CA TRP A 75 5.27 -7.14 9.19
C TRP A 75 4.02 -7.62 9.94
N THR A 76 3.89 -7.17 11.18
CA THR A 76 2.78 -7.47 12.08
C THR A 76 2.29 -6.22 12.80
N ASN A 77 1.04 -6.24 13.26
CA ASN A 77 0.37 -5.13 13.93
C ASN A 77 0.37 -3.83 13.09
N ILE A 78 0.28 -3.95 11.77
CA ILE A 78 0.22 -2.82 10.85
C ILE A 78 -1.22 -2.26 10.85
N ILE A 79 -1.32 -0.94 10.96
CA ILE A 79 -2.58 -0.20 10.92
C ILE A 79 -2.67 0.77 9.74
N GLY A 80 -1.58 0.93 8.99
CA GLY A 80 -1.53 1.77 7.81
C GLY A 80 -0.34 1.42 6.92
N VAL A 81 -0.50 1.62 5.62
CA VAL A 81 0.55 1.38 4.61
C VAL A 81 0.61 2.55 3.64
N ALA A 82 1.82 2.86 3.19
CA ALA A 82 2.10 3.80 2.12
C ALA A 82 3.24 3.27 1.24
N ALA A 83 3.24 3.64 -0.03
CA ALA A 83 4.26 3.23 -0.99
C ALA A 83 4.74 4.46 -1.78
N GLY A 84 6.05 4.64 -1.85
CA GLY A 84 6.71 5.64 -2.68
C GLY A 84 7.27 5.00 -3.95
N TYR A 85 8.25 5.65 -4.59
CA TYR A 85 8.85 5.15 -5.84
C TYR A 85 9.38 3.70 -5.72
N PHE A 86 10.36 3.50 -4.84
CA PHE A 86 11.03 2.21 -4.60
C PHE A 86 11.07 1.82 -3.13
N HIS A 87 10.19 2.39 -2.31
CA HIS A 87 10.13 2.08 -0.88
C HIS A 87 8.69 1.96 -0.39
N THR A 88 8.52 1.12 0.63
CA THR A 88 7.24 0.80 1.28
C THR A 88 7.35 1.20 2.74
N VAL A 89 6.30 1.81 3.27
CA VAL A 89 6.19 2.28 4.65
C VAL A 89 4.99 1.61 5.31
N GLY A 90 5.20 1.05 6.49
CA GLY A 90 4.16 0.48 7.34
C GLY A 90 4.09 1.22 8.68
N LEU A 91 2.89 1.60 9.08
CA LEU A 91 2.63 2.16 10.41
C LEU A 91 2.13 1.04 11.33
N LYS A 92 2.79 0.85 12.46
CA LYS A 92 2.37 -0.08 13.50
C LYS A 92 1.38 0.54 14.48
N ALA A 93 0.57 -0.32 15.10
CA ALA A 93 -0.42 0.06 16.12
C ALA A 93 0.22 0.72 17.35
N ASP A 94 1.49 0.44 17.63
CA ASP A 94 2.27 1.04 18.72
C ASP A 94 2.82 2.44 18.39
N GLY A 95 2.49 3.00 17.22
CA GLY A 95 2.96 4.31 16.78
C GLY A 95 4.37 4.32 16.20
N THR A 96 4.99 3.16 16.00
CA THR A 96 6.29 3.03 15.32
C THR A 96 6.13 2.79 13.83
N VAL A 97 7.19 3.03 13.06
CA VAL A 97 7.19 2.90 11.60
C VAL A 97 8.21 1.85 11.16
N VAL A 98 7.83 1.02 10.19
CA VAL A 98 8.69 0.07 9.49
C VAL A 98 8.78 0.43 8.02
N THR A 99 9.93 0.16 7.42
CA THR A 99 10.17 0.47 6.00
C THR A 99 10.92 -0.65 5.29
N ARG A 100 10.70 -0.75 3.99
CA ARG A 100 11.37 -1.66 3.05
C ARG A 100 11.65 -0.94 1.75
N GLY A 101 12.65 -1.39 1.00
CA GLY A 101 12.97 -0.81 -0.30
C GLY A 101 14.27 -0.02 -0.34
N TRP A 102 14.39 0.80 -1.38
CA TRP A 102 15.57 1.57 -1.70
C TRP A 102 15.92 2.59 -0.62
N ASN A 103 17.16 2.57 -0.15
CA ASN A 103 17.61 3.37 0.99
C ASN A 103 18.85 4.25 0.69
N TYR A 104 19.07 4.63 -0.56
CA TYR A 104 20.27 5.42 -0.91
C TYR A 104 20.31 6.80 -0.24
N TYR A 105 19.16 7.45 -0.08
CA TYR A 105 19.01 8.73 0.63
C TYR A 105 18.50 8.55 2.06
N LYS A 106 18.66 7.36 2.64
CA LYS A 106 18.26 7.08 4.03
C LYS A 106 16.74 7.12 4.28
N GLN A 107 15.92 6.95 3.24
CA GLN A 107 14.45 7.00 3.36
C GLN A 107 13.87 5.88 4.25
N CYS A 108 14.62 4.79 4.44
CA CYS A 108 14.27 3.68 5.33
C CYS A 108 14.89 3.81 6.73
N GLU A 109 15.61 4.89 7.06
CA GLU A 109 16.19 5.12 8.39
C GLU A 109 15.17 5.74 9.36
N VAL A 110 14.02 5.07 9.54
CA VAL A 110 12.92 5.52 10.44
C VAL A 110 13.10 5.09 11.90
N ARG A 111 14.29 4.59 12.26
CA ARG A 111 14.58 4.12 13.62
C ARG A 111 14.45 5.28 14.61
N GLY A 112 13.56 5.12 15.58
CA GLY A 112 13.30 6.13 16.62
C GLY A 112 12.10 7.04 16.34
N TRP A 113 11.40 6.87 15.21
CA TRP A 113 10.09 7.50 15.03
C TRP A 113 9.08 6.83 15.95
N MET A 114 8.40 7.64 16.77
CA MET A 114 7.43 7.22 17.77
C MET A 114 6.21 8.14 17.71
N ASP A 115 5.09 7.69 18.29
CA ASP A 115 3.83 8.44 18.36
C ASP A 115 3.28 8.87 16.98
N ILE A 116 3.59 8.09 15.94
CA ILE A 116 3.12 8.36 14.58
C ILE A 116 1.67 7.89 14.45
N ILE A 117 0.81 8.75 13.89
CA ILE A 117 -0.63 8.46 13.73
C ILE A 117 -1.05 8.22 12.27
N ARG A 118 -0.24 8.65 11.31
CA ARG A 118 -0.48 8.52 9.85
C ARG A 118 0.86 8.50 9.11
N VAL A 119 0.90 7.79 7.98
CA VAL A 119 2.06 7.72 7.09
C VAL A 119 1.64 8.05 5.66
N ALA A 120 2.53 8.72 4.93
CA ALA A 120 2.44 8.97 3.50
C ALA A 120 3.85 8.87 2.91
N ALA A 121 3.96 8.40 1.67
CA ALA A 121 5.23 8.20 0.97
C ALA A 121 5.12 8.82 -0.43
N GLY A 122 6.26 9.27 -0.97
CA GLY A 122 6.36 9.97 -2.25
C GLY A 122 7.54 9.52 -3.11
#